data_AF-A0A5J6C080-F1
#
_entry.id   AF-A0A5J6C080-F1
#
_cell.length_a   1.000
_cell.length_b   1.000
_cell.length_c   1.000
_cell.angle_alpha   90.00
_cell.angle_beta   90.00
_cell.angle_gamma   90.00
#
_symmetry.space_group_name_H-M   'P 1'
#
loop_
_entity.id
_entity.type
_entity.pdbx_description
1 polymer ?
#
loop_
_entity_poly.entity_id
_entity_poly.type
_entity_poly.pdbx_seq_one_letter_code
_entity_poly.pdbx_strand_id
1 'polypeptide(L)'
;SSIGSVESQYAIRKNKLITLSEQELVDCSFKNYGCNGGLINNAFEDMIELGGICPDGDYPYVSDAPNLCNIDRCTEKYGIKNYLSVPDNKLKEALRFLGPISISVAVSDDFAFYKEGIFDGECGDQLNHAVMLVGFGMKEIVNPLTKKGEK
;
A
#
# COMPACT_ATOMS: atom_id res chain seq x y z
N SER A 1 -1.96 -2.72 0.77
CA SER A 1 -0.84 -1.91 0.24
C SER A 1 -0.40 -2.33 -1.17
N SER A 2 -0.01 -3.60 -1.36
CA SER A 2 0.38 -4.13 -2.66
C SER A 2 -0.74 -4.02 -3.71
N ILE A 3 -1.96 -4.46 -3.38
CA ILE A 3 -3.15 -4.35 -4.24
C ILE A 3 -3.39 -2.91 -4.70
N GLY A 4 -3.51 -1.96 -3.79
CA GLY A 4 -3.71 -0.55 -4.15
C GLY A 4 -2.59 0.05 -5.04
N SER A 5 -1.35 -0.43 -4.93
CA SER A 5 -0.28 -0.03 -5.86
C SER A 5 -0.52 -0.56 -7.27
N VAL A 6 -1.05 -1.79 -7.41
CA VAL A 6 -1.47 -2.37 -8.70
C VAL A 6 -2.66 -1.59 -9.27
N GLU A 7 -3.71 -1.38 -8.49
CA GLU A 7 -4.89 -0.59 -8.89
C GLU A 7 -4.49 0.80 -9.41
N SER A 8 -3.58 1.47 -8.69
CA SER A 8 -3.03 2.76 -9.10
C SER A 8 -2.33 2.67 -10.46
N GLN A 9 -1.55 1.62 -10.73
CA GLN A 9 -0.92 1.43 -12.03
C GLN A 9 -1.94 1.16 -13.15
N TYR A 10 -3.02 0.43 -12.87
CA TYR A 10 -4.10 0.25 -13.84
C TYR A 10 -4.80 1.57 -14.16
N ALA A 11 -5.10 2.39 -13.15
CA ALA A 11 -5.67 3.71 -13.33
C ALA A 11 -4.73 4.63 -14.16
N ILE A 12 -3.45 4.72 -13.79
CA ILE A 12 -2.48 5.62 -14.44
C ILE A 12 -2.13 5.17 -15.87
N ARG A 13 -1.87 3.88 -16.08
CA ARG A 13 -1.28 3.37 -17.32
C ARG A 13 -2.31 2.89 -18.33
N LYS A 14 -3.49 2.48 -17.87
CA LYS A 14 -4.54 1.92 -18.72
C LYS A 14 -5.86 2.71 -18.65
N ASN A 15 -5.93 3.77 -17.84
CA ASN A 15 -7.15 4.54 -17.60
C ASN A 15 -8.34 3.63 -17.19
N LYS A 16 -8.04 2.56 -16.41
CA LYS A 16 -9.02 1.57 -15.95
C LYS A 16 -9.12 1.65 -14.43
N LEU A 17 -10.27 2.12 -13.94
CA LEU A 17 -10.60 2.10 -12.52
C LEU A 17 -11.08 0.69 -12.16
N ILE A 18 -10.36 0.03 -11.26
CA ILE A 18 -10.65 -1.32 -10.78
C ILE A 18 -10.29 -1.42 -9.31
N THR A 19 -11.07 -2.18 -8.56
CA THR A 19 -10.80 -2.62 -7.20
C THR A 19 -10.56 -4.12 -7.22
N LEU A 20 -9.46 -4.57 -6.63
CA LEU A 20 -9.00 -5.96 -6.69
C LEU A 20 -9.10 -6.61 -5.32
N SER A 21 -9.23 -7.93 -5.29
CA SER A 21 -9.43 -8.69 -4.07
C SER A 21 -8.16 -8.78 -3.22
N GLU A 22 -8.10 -8.04 -2.11
CA GLU A 22 -7.14 -8.35 -1.05
C GLU A 22 -7.34 -9.75 -0.47
N GLN A 23 -8.58 -10.24 -0.44
CA GLN A 23 -8.88 -11.55 0.14
C GLN A 23 -8.23 -12.70 -0.63
N GLU A 24 -8.22 -12.63 -1.96
CA GLU A 24 -7.53 -13.65 -2.77
C GLU A 24 -6.05 -13.72 -2.40
N LEU A 25 -5.40 -12.58 -2.12
CA LEU A 25 -4.02 -12.60 -1.61
C LEU A 25 -3.93 -13.13 -0.18
N VAL A 26 -4.85 -12.77 0.72
CA VAL A 26 -4.87 -13.31 2.09
C VAL A 26 -4.96 -14.83 2.08
N ASP A 27 -5.78 -15.39 1.19
CA ASP A 27 -6.05 -16.82 1.14
C ASP A 27 -5.01 -17.60 0.32
N CYS A 28 -4.50 -17.02 -0.78
CA CYS A 28 -3.71 -17.74 -1.79
C CYS A 28 -2.23 -17.36 -1.82
N SER A 29 -1.78 -16.34 -1.08
CA SER A 29 -0.36 -15.95 -1.02
C SER A 29 0.40 -16.84 -0.04
N PHE A 30 0.93 -17.97 -0.53
CA PHE A 30 1.62 -18.94 0.31
C PHE A 30 3.02 -18.52 0.78
N LYS A 31 3.60 -17.45 0.22
CA LYS A 31 4.82 -16.82 0.76
C LYS A 31 4.51 -15.84 1.91
N ASN A 32 3.24 -15.53 2.13
CA ASN A 32 2.76 -14.70 3.24
C ASN A 32 1.95 -15.54 4.24
N TYR A 33 1.50 -14.91 5.31
CA TYR A 33 0.88 -15.60 6.45
C TYR A 33 -0.57 -15.15 6.70
N GLY A 34 -1.27 -14.75 5.63
CA GLY A 34 -2.64 -14.27 5.68
C GLY A 34 -2.81 -13.11 6.67
N CYS A 35 -3.75 -13.25 7.62
CA CYS A 35 -4.00 -12.25 8.66
C CYS A 35 -2.85 -12.07 9.67
N ASN A 36 -1.85 -12.96 9.67
CA ASN A 36 -0.70 -12.88 10.59
C ASN A 36 0.49 -12.11 10.01
N GLY A 37 0.28 -11.38 8.91
CA GLY A 37 1.27 -10.51 8.30
C GLY A 37 1.95 -11.12 7.07
N GLY A 38 2.89 -10.36 6.52
CA GLY A 38 3.55 -10.69 5.27
C GLY A 38 4.47 -9.59 4.79
N LEU A 39 5.11 -9.83 3.65
CA LEU A 39 6.05 -8.92 3.01
C LEU A 39 5.52 -8.44 1.66
N ILE A 40 5.80 -7.18 1.34
CA ILE A 40 5.33 -6.53 0.11
C ILE A 40 5.85 -7.24 -1.15
N ASN A 41 7.13 -7.62 -1.16
CA ASN A 41 7.75 -8.31 -2.28
C ASN A 41 7.16 -9.73 -2.47
N ASN A 42 6.94 -10.47 -1.38
CA ASN A 42 6.29 -11.78 -1.42
C ASN A 42 4.88 -11.68 -2.03
N ALA A 43 4.13 -10.63 -1.68
CA ALA A 43 2.81 -10.41 -2.26
C ALA A 43 2.87 -10.17 -3.78
N PHE A 44 3.83 -9.37 -4.26
CA PHE A 44 4.01 -9.16 -5.69
C PHE A 44 4.48 -10.41 -6.44
N GLU A 45 5.35 -11.23 -5.83
CA GLU A 45 5.74 -12.53 -6.39
C GLU A 45 4.55 -13.47 -6.53
N ASP A 46 3.74 -13.60 -5.49
CA ASP A 46 2.56 -14.47 -5.52
C ASP A 46 1.49 -13.95 -6.48
N MET A 47 1.31 -12.62 -6.64
CA MET A 47 0.43 -12.07 -7.69
C MET A 47 0.86 -12.50 -9.10
N ILE A 48 2.17 -12.62 -9.35
CA ILE A 48 2.70 -13.08 -10.65
C ILE A 48 2.45 -14.58 -10.81
N GLU A 49 2.73 -15.37 -9.77
CA GLU A 49 2.51 -16.83 -9.79
C GLU A 49 1.04 -17.22 -9.94
N LEU A 50 0.11 -16.46 -9.35
CA LEU A 50 -1.33 -16.65 -9.45
C LEU A 50 -1.92 -16.24 -10.81
N GLY A 51 -1.14 -15.59 -11.68
CA GLY A 51 -1.62 -15.07 -12.96
C GLY A 51 -2.52 -13.84 -12.82
N GLY A 52 -2.38 -13.11 -11.71
CA GLY A 52 -3.18 -11.95 -11.36
C GLY A 52 -4.27 -12.23 -10.33
N ILE A 53 -5.03 -11.19 -10.01
CA ILE A 53 -6.00 -11.16 -8.92
C ILE A 53 -7.38 -10.79 -9.48
N CYS A 54 -8.42 -11.39 -8.92
CA CYS A 54 -9.82 -11.12 -9.21
C CYS A 54 -10.24 -9.72 -8.74
N PRO A 55 -11.28 -9.13 -9.36
CA PRO A 55 -11.98 -8.00 -8.77
C PRO A 55 -12.53 -8.34 -7.37
N ASP A 56 -12.56 -7.37 -6.48
CA ASP A 56 -13.12 -7.53 -5.13
C ASP A 56 -14.63 -7.86 -5.13
N GLY A 57 -15.37 -7.41 -6.15
CA GLY A 57 -16.77 -7.77 -6.35
C GLY A 57 -17.02 -9.27 -6.55
N ASP A 58 -16.06 -9.99 -7.16
CA ASP A 58 -16.14 -11.43 -7.40
C ASP A 58 -15.54 -12.25 -6.23
N TYR A 59 -14.57 -11.66 -5.52
CA TYR A 59 -13.92 -12.24 -4.36
C TYR A 59 -13.88 -11.22 -3.20
N PRO A 60 -14.99 -11.05 -2.47
CA PRO A 60 -15.09 -10.02 -1.44
C PRO A 60 -14.18 -10.26 -0.22
N TYR A 61 -13.75 -9.17 0.41
CA TYR A 61 -12.99 -9.20 1.66
C TYR A 61 -13.85 -9.58 2.86
N VAL A 62 -13.38 -10.55 3.64
CA VAL A 62 -14.04 -11.09 4.84
C VAL A 62 -13.15 -11.03 6.08
N SER A 63 -12.04 -10.29 6.02
CA SER A 63 -11.13 -10.08 7.14
C SER A 63 -10.54 -11.40 7.65
N ASP A 64 -10.68 -11.67 8.95
CA ASP A 64 -10.16 -12.83 9.68
C ASP A 64 -11.14 -14.01 9.67
N ALA A 65 -12.31 -13.87 9.04
CA ALA A 65 -13.23 -14.97 8.86
C ALA A 65 -12.54 -16.06 8.01
N PRO A 66 -12.59 -17.33 8.44
CA PRO A 66 -12.00 -18.42 7.67
C PRO A 66 -12.57 -18.48 6.25
N ASN A 67 -11.68 -18.39 5.26
CA ASN A 67 -12.02 -18.52 3.86
C ASN A 67 -10.99 -19.43 3.17
N LEU A 68 -11.39 -20.07 2.07
CA LEU A 68 -10.51 -20.96 1.32
C LEU A 68 -10.08 -20.28 0.02
N CYS A 69 -8.79 -20.41 -0.29
CA CYS A 69 -8.26 -19.98 -1.58
C CYS A 69 -9.05 -20.63 -2.72
N ASN A 70 -9.62 -19.80 -3.58
CA ASN A 70 -10.26 -20.23 -4.82
C ASN A 70 -9.92 -19.24 -5.94
N ILE A 71 -8.97 -19.61 -6.79
CA ILE A 71 -8.46 -18.77 -7.87
C ILE A 71 -9.43 -18.62 -9.04
N ASP A 72 -10.52 -19.40 -9.10
CA ASP A 72 -11.46 -19.42 -10.23
C ASP A 72 -12.77 -18.68 -9.91
N ARG A 73 -12.77 -17.79 -8.91
CA ARG A 73 -13.98 -17.02 -8.53
C ARG A 73 -14.38 -15.93 -9.51
N CYS A 74 -13.48 -15.55 -10.42
CA CYS A 74 -13.72 -14.55 -11.45
C CYS A 74 -13.30 -15.07 -12.83
N THR A 75 -13.81 -14.42 -13.88
CA THR A 75 -13.48 -14.78 -15.27
C THR A 75 -12.29 -13.98 -15.82
N GLU A 76 -12.18 -12.69 -15.49
CA GLU A 76 -11.06 -11.82 -15.85
C GLU A 76 -10.20 -11.52 -14.62
N LYS A 77 -8.89 -11.79 -14.72
CA LYS A 77 -7.90 -11.46 -13.69
C LYS A 77 -7.02 -10.29 -14.10
N TYR A 78 -6.51 -9.59 -13.09
CA TYR A 78 -5.68 -8.41 -13.24
C TYR A 78 -4.30 -8.68 -12.66
N GLY A 79 -3.34 -8.93 -13.56
CA GLY A 79 -1.96 -9.22 -13.19
C GLY A 79 -1.03 -8.02 -13.28
N ILE A 80 0.15 -8.19 -12.69
CA ILE A 80 1.34 -7.38 -12.95
C ILE A 80 2.35 -8.19 -13.76
N LYS A 81 3.21 -7.50 -14.51
CA LYS A 81 4.30 -8.16 -15.26
C LYS A 81 5.52 -8.42 -14.40
N ASN A 82 5.86 -7.44 -13.56
CA ASN A 82 6.98 -7.49 -12.63
C ASN A 82 6.81 -6.37 -11.59
N TYR A 83 7.66 -6.34 -10.59
CA TYR A 83 7.78 -5.26 -9.61
C TYR A 83 9.24 -4.76 -9.53
N LEU A 84 9.46 -3.62 -8.88
CA LEU A 84 10.77 -2.99 -8.73
C LEU A 84 10.95 -2.48 -7.31
N SER A 85 12.14 -2.68 -6.74
CA SER A 85 12.55 -2.04 -5.49
C SER A 85 13.05 -0.62 -5.76
N VAL A 86 12.48 0.37 -5.06
CA VAL A 86 12.86 1.77 -5.17
C VAL A 86 13.94 2.10 -4.13
N PRO A 87 15.09 2.66 -4.52
CA PRO A 87 16.09 3.14 -3.56
C PRO A 87 15.50 4.20 -2.61
N ASP A 88 15.87 4.16 -1.34
CA ASP A 88 15.36 5.04 -0.29
C ASP A 88 15.52 6.54 -0.60
N ASN A 89 16.59 6.91 -1.31
CA ASN A 89 16.90 8.27 -1.70
C ASN A 89 16.23 8.72 -3.01
N LYS A 90 15.39 7.87 -3.63
CA LYS A 90 14.72 8.14 -4.92
C LYS A 90 13.20 8.21 -4.84
N LEU A 91 12.61 8.22 -3.64
CA LEU A 91 11.15 8.17 -3.44
C LEU A 91 10.37 9.26 -4.20
N LYS A 92 10.80 10.54 -4.13
CA LYS A 92 10.09 11.64 -4.83
C LYS A 92 10.16 11.51 -6.36
N GLU A 93 11.29 11.06 -6.90
CA GLU A 93 11.47 10.82 -8.33
C GLU A 93 10.61 9.65 -8.79
N ALA A 94 10.64 8.52 -8.06
CA ALA A 94 9.82 7.36 -8.34
C ALA A 94 8.32 7.68 -8.28
N LEU A 95 7.84 8.40 -7.25
CA LEU A 95 6.45 8.86 -7.18
C LEU A 95 6.06 9.68 -8.41
N ARG A 96 6.93 10.61 -8.82
CA ARG A 96 6.61 11.56 -9.89
C ARG A 96 6.48 10.89 -11.26
N PHE A 97 7.28 9.87 -11.53
CA PHE A 97 7.39 9.29 -12.88
C PHE A 97 6.87 7.84 -12.98
N LEU A 98 6.97 7.06 -11.90
CA LEU A 98 6.48 5.67 -11.83
C LEU A 98 5.07 5.60 -11.25
N GLY A 99 4.78 6.34 -10.19
CA GLY A 99 3.47 6.40 -9.52
C GLY A 99 3.52 5.97 -8.05
N PRO A 100 2.37 5.69 -7.42
CA PRO A 100 2.29 5.28 -6.02
C PRO A 100 3.14 4.03 -5.68
N ILE A 101 3.70 4.02 -4.47
CA ILE A 101 4.68 3.01 -4.02
C ILE A 101 4.16 2.32 -2.77
N SER A 102 4.14 0.99 -2.75
CA SER A 102 3.93 0.19 -1.54
C SER A 102 5.20 0.24 -0.68
N ILE A 103 5.09 0.74 0.55
CA ILE A 103 6.22 0.91 1.49
C ILE A 103 5.92 0.31 2.86
N SER A 104 6.96 -0.02 3.61
CA SER A 104 6.88 -0.34 5.03
C SER A 104 7.09 0.91 5.89
N VAL A 105 6.48 0.93 7.07
CA VAL A 105 6.61 2.00 8.06
C VAL A 105 6.54 1.42 9.48
N ALA A 106 7.19 2.08 10.43
CA ALA A 106 7.15 1.75 11.85
C ALA A 106 6.12 2.64 12.54
N VAL A 107 4.96 2.08 12.88
CA VAL A 107 3.86 2.79 13.55
C VAL A 107 3.84 2.50 15.04
N SER A 108 3.52 3.52 15.83
CA SER A 108 3.21 3.46 17.26
C SER A 108 1.70 3.61 17.50
N ASP A 109 1.27 3.57 18.76
CA ASP A 109 -0.14 3.81 19.14
C ASP A 109 -0.61 5.23 18.78
N ASP A 110 0.28 6.23 18.80
CA ASP A 110 -0.05 7.61 18.41
C ASP A 110 -0.60 7.68 16.98
N PHE A 111 -0.13 6.79 16.10
CA PHE A 111 -0.57 6.72 14.71
C PHE A 111 -2.07 6.39 14.58
N ALA A 112 -2.62 5.61 15.50
CA ALA A 112 -4.05 5.27 15.52
C ALA A 112 -4.94 6.46 15.93
N PHE A 113 -4.39 7.41 16.68
CA PHE A 113 -5.11 8.59 17.16
C PHE A 113 -4.89 9.84 16.28
N TYR A 114 -4.06 9.74 15.25
CA TYR A 114 -3.87 10.79 14.25
C TYR A 114 -5.21 11.17 13.59
N LYS A 115 -5.42 12.47 13.36
CA LYS A 115 -6.67 13.00 12.79
C LYS A 115 -6.44 13.93 11.60
N GLU A 116 -5.51 14.86 11.72
CA GLU A 116 -5.26 15.88 10.70
C GLU A 116 -3.86 16.51 10.83
N GLY A 117 -3.42 17.20 9.77
CA GLY A 117 -2.17 17.97 9.77
C GLY A 117 -0.94 17.18 9.33
N ILE A 118 0.21 17.54 9.89
CA ILE A 118 1.47 16.81 9.74
C ILE A 118 1.64 16.02 11.04
N PHE A 119 1.72 14.69 10.95
CA PHE A 119 1.91 13.81 12.10
C PHE A 119 3.24 14.12 12.82
N ASP A 120 3.18 14.31 14.13
CA ASP A 120 4.30 14.63 15.02
C ASP A 120 4.37 13.71 16.27
N GLY A 121 3.65 12.60 16.25
CA GLY A 121 3.68 11.57 17.30
C GLY A 121 4.92 10.66 17.22
N GLU A 122 5.01 9.72 18.15
CA GLU A 122 6.14 8.80 18.24
C GLU A 122 6.18 7.81 17.05
N CYS A 123 7.38 7.40 16.65
CA CYS A 123 7.56 6.28 15.72
C CYS A 123 7.51 4.94 16.48
N GLY A 124 7.17 3.85 15.79
CA GLY A 124 7.36 2.51 16.33
C GLY A 124 8.83 2.08 16.37
N ASP A 125 9.14 1.04 17.16
CA ASP A 125 10.53 0.53 17.33
C ASP A 125 11.08 -0.16 16.07
N GLN A 126 10.21 -0.77 15.27
CA GLN A 126 10.57 -1.52 14.07
C GLN A 126 9.46 -1.43 13.02
N LEU A 127 9.80 -1.72 11.76
CA LEU A 127 8.83 -1.79 10.67
C LEU A 127 7.78 -2.86 10.97
N ASN A 128 6.51 -2.44 11.06
CA ASN A 128 5.40 -3.29 11.49
C ASN A 128 4.12 -3.09 10.67
N HIS A 129 4.11 -2.14 9.74
CA HIS A 129 2.94 -1.87 8.90
C HIS A 129 3.32 -1.57 7.45
N ALA A 130 2.41 -1.87 6.52
CA ALA A 130 2.59 -1.64 5.10
C ALA A 130 1.53 -0.67 4.57
N VAL A 131 1.97 0.44 3.97
CA VAL A 131 1.12 1.54 3.48
C VAL A 131 1.49 1.95 2.08
N MET A 132 0.71 2.85 1.48
CA MET A 132 1.00 3.43 0.18
C MET A 132 1.52 4.86 0.31
N LEU A 133 2.65 5.13 -0.34
CA LEU A 133 3.10 6.49 -0.57
C LEU A 133 2.50 6.98 -1.89
N VAL A 134 1.66 8.02 -1.83
CA VAL A 134 0.86 8.49 -2.98
C VAL A 134 1.29 9.84 -3.53
N GLY A 135 2.19 10.54 -2.85
CA GLY A 135 2.68 11.86 -3.28
C GLY A 135 3.50 12.55 -2.20
N PHE A 136 3.79 13.83 -2.43
CA PHE A 136 4.43 14.72 -1.47
C PHE A 136 3.90 16.14 -1.66
N GLY A 137 3.87 16.92 -0.59
CA GLY A 137 3.40 18.29 -0.59
C GLY A 137 4.14 19.14 0.43
N MET A 138 3.82 20.43 0.47
CA MET A 138 4.38 21.39 1.42
C MET A 138 3.30 22.40 1.83
N LYS A 139 3.34 22.82 3.09
CA LYS A 139 2.49 23.89 3.63
C LYS A 139 3.38 24.86 4.40
N GLU A 140 3.34 26.14 4.04
CA GLU A 140 4.01 27.19 4.81
C GLU A 140 3.24 27.45 6.11
N ILE A 141 3.95 27.42 7.24
CA ILE A 141 3.39 27.65 8.58
C ILE A 141 4.25 28.69 9.28
N VAL A 142 3.65 29.82 9.65
CA VAL A 142 4.36 30.88 10.37
C VAL A 142 4.59 30.45 11.82
N ASN A 143 5.86 30.36 12.25
CA ASN A 143 6.19 30.07 13.65
C ASN A 143 6.00 31.33 14.52
N PRO A 144 4.99 31.38 15.42
CA PRO A 144 4.71 32.58 16.21
C PRO A 144 5.84 32.96 17.18
N LEU A 145 6.71 32.01 17.54
CA LEU A 145 7.84 32.23 18.46
C LEU A 145 9.01 32.95 17.81
N THR A 146 9.13 32.89 16.48
CA THR A 146 10.20 33.61 15.74
C THR A 146 9.95 35.11 15.62
N LYS A 147 8.71 35.58 15.79
CA LYS A 147 8.35 37.02 15.72
C LYS A 147 8.72 37.84 16.97
N LYS A 148 9.16 37.21 18.08
CA LYS A 148 9.52 37.94 19.31
C LYS A 148 10.95 38.51 19.33
N GLY A 149 11.77 38.25 18.30
CA GLY A 149 13.17 38.69 18.23
C GLY A 149 13.45 39.91 17.34
N GLU A 150 12.44 40.43 16.64
CA GLU A 150 12.57 41.60 15.75
C GLU A 150 11.85 42.81 16.36
N LYS A 151 12.45 43.43 17.39
CA LYS A 151 12.17 44.80 17.81
C LYS A 151 13.44 45.48 18.31
#